data_AF-A0A2E8ED79-F1
#
_entry.id   AF-A0A2E8ED79-F1
#
_cell.length_a   1.000
_cell.length_b   1.000
_cell.length_c   1.000
_cell.angle_alpha   90.00
_cell.angle_beta   90.00
_cell.angle_gamma   90.00
#
_symmetry.space_group_name_H-M   'P 1'
#
loop_
_entity.id
_entity.type
_entity.pdbx_description
1 polymer ?
#
loop_
_entity_poly.entity_id
_entity_poly.type
_entity_poly.pdbx_seq_one_letter_code
_entity_poly.pdbx_strand_id
1 'polypeptide(L)'
;MDAEVASQAERFALTRSYDRTIELAGLTETAADEVERAIDAEKQRLRTQATQMVADAESALTDARQALAELPEDEASSLLNDVAGVEASVAAANEALGRDDLSDAYREAEAALQAANRVTASLVAMRTETEETPEPDVLRAVRGGIDIPRMVYLDGEPLAAGAYTLRLADGGVPPVGGETPGSTRWVEFVSDSDGSVAGRGLAAAIPDSEIGEVAKSWVPRNQAYVDELLGGDYVRVWLNRGGVSYLVHATTSAP
;
A
#
# COMPACT_ATOMS: atom_id res chain seq x y z
N MET A 1 13.55 28.09 66.34
CA MET A 1 13.70 26.76 65.70
C MET A 1 12.72 26.64 64.53
N ASP A 2 11.44 26.96 64.71
CA ASP A 2 10.42 26.83 63.65
C ASP A 2 10.63 27.70 62.39
N ALA A 3 11.09 28.95 62.54
CA ALA A 3 11.34 29.84 61.39
C ALA A 3 12.49 29.37 60.49
N GLU A 4 13.48 28.69 61.06
CA GLU A 4 14.65 28.20 60.34
C GLU A 4 14.33 26.90 59.58
N VAL A 5 13.52 26.03 60.20
CA VAL A 5 12.98 24.83 59.54
C VAL A 5 12.05 25.19 58.38
N ALA A 6 11.21 26.22 58.55
CA ALA A 6 10.36 26.74 57.46
C ALA A 6 11.19 27.29 56.29
N SER A 7 12.23 28.09 56.57
CA SER A 7 13.13 28.61 55.54
C SER A 7 13.89 27.51 54.79
N GLN A 8 14.30 26.45 55.50
CA GLN A 8 14.94 25.30 54.86
C GLN A 8 13.95 24.52 53.97
N ALA A 9 12.71 24.31 54.44
CA ALA A 9 11.67 23.64 53.66
C ALA A 9 11.35 24.38 52.34
N GLU A 10 11.30 25.72 52.37
CA GLU A 10 11.11 26.54 51.17
C GLU A 10 12.27 26.43 50.19
N ARG A 11 13.51 26.41 50.67
CA ARG A 11 14.71 26.22 49.83
C ARG A 11 14.70 24.84 49.16
N PHE A 12 14.37 23.78 49.89
CA PHE A 12 14.25 22.43 49.33
C PHE A 12 13.06 22.28 48.37
N ALA A 13 11.98 23.05 48.56
CA ALA A 13 10.87 23.09 47.59
C ALA A 13 11.30 23.75 46.28
N LEU A 14 12.07 24.84 46.36
CA LEU A 14 12.61 25.52 45.19
C LEU A 14 13.57 24.61 44.40
N THR A 15 14.52 23.95 45.06
CA THR A 15 15.45 23.00 44.40
C THR A 15 14.71 21.88 43.69
N ARG A 16 13.73 21.24 44.35
CA ARG A 16 12.90 20.18 43.71
C ARG A 16 12.10 20.69 42.51
N SER A 17 11.61 21.94 42.57
CA SER A 17 10.92 22.56 41.43
C SER A 17 11.86 22.80 40.24
N TYR A 18 13.09 23.21 40.50
CA TYR A 18 14.12 23.39 39.45
C TYR A 18 14.54 22.05 38.85
N ASP A 19 14.81 21.04 39.68
CA ASP A 19 15.20 19.70 39.22
C ASP A 19 14.11 19.10 38.32
N ARG A 20 12.83 19.24 38.72
CA ARG A 20 11.68 18.82 37.91
C ARG A 20 11.57 19.58 36.59
N THR A 21 11.94 20.86 36.56
CA THR A 21 11.91 21.66 35.32
C THR A 21 13.02 21.22 34.36
N ILE A 22 14.20 20.90 34.89
CA ILE A 22 15.33 20.37 34.10
C ILE A 22 14.99 18.99 33.53
N GLU A 23 14.36 18.12 34.32
CA GLU A 23 13.90 16.80 33.86
C GLU A 23 12.87 16.92 32.73
N LEU A 24 11.87 17.79 32.88
CA LEU A 24 10.85 18.04 31.84
C LEU A 24 11.46 18.62 30.56
N ALA A 25 12.45 19.50 30.69
CA ALA A 25 13.17 20.05 29.53
C ALA A 25 13.93 18.95 28.79
N GLY A 26 14.65 18.08 29.49
CA GLY A 26 15.36 16.94 28.89
C GLY A 26 14.43 15.93 28.23
N LEU A 27 13.28 15.64 28.84
CA LEU A 27 12.25 14.78 28.23
C LEU A 27 11.67 15.39 26.95
N THR A 28 11.48 16.70 26.91
CA THR A 28 10.99 17.41 25.72
C THR A 28 12.01 17.38 24.59
N GLU A 29 13.30 17.56 24.91
CA GLU A 29 14.41 17.46 23.96
C GLU A 29 14.52 16.03 23.40
N THR A 30 14.43 15.01 24.26
CA THR A 30 14.45 13.60 23.85
C THR A 30 13.27 13.27 22.94
N ALA A 31 12.06 13.74 23.27
CA ALA A 31 10.88 13.55 22.44
C ALA A 31 10.99 14.27 21.09
N ALA A 32 11.60 15.46 21.06
CA ALA A 32 11.86 16.18 19.81
C ALA A 32 12.83 15.42 18.90
N ASP A 33 13.93 14.90 19.47
CA ASP A 33 14.90 14.06 18.75
C ASP A 33 14.25 12.77 18.20
N GLU A 34 13.36 12.13 18.98
CA GLU A 34 12.64 10.94 18.54
C GLU A 34 11.67 11.23 17.38
N VAL A 35 10.95 12.36 17.46
CA VAL A 35 10.07 12.82 16.38
C VAL A 35 10.88 13.13 15.12
N GLU A 36 12.04 13.78 15.25
CA GLU A 36 12.93 14.05 14.11
C GLU A 36 13.41 12.76 13.44
N ARG A 37 13.89 11.77 14.23
CA ARG A 37 14.27 10.45 13.71
C ARG A 37 13.10 9.73 13.02
N ALA A 38 11.90 9.82 13.58
CA ALA A 38 10.71 9.20 13.01
C ALA A 38 10.30 9.88 11.68
N ILE A 39 10.40 11.21 11.61
CA ILE A 39 10.16 11.98 10.38
C ILE A 39 11.17 11.57 9.30
N ASP A 40 12.45 11.47 9.64
CA ASP A 40 13.48 11.08 8.67
C ASP A 40 13.30 9.65 8.17
N ALA A 41 12.94 8.72 9.07
CA ALA A 41 12.59 7.35 8.70
C ALA A 41 11.39 7.31 7.75
N GLU A 42 10.34 8.08 8.04
CA GLU A 42 9.15 8.15 7.19
C GLU A 42 9.43 8.80 5.83
N LYS A 43 10.26 9.84 5.78
CA LYS A 43 10.74 10.43 4.52
C LYS A 43 11.51 9.42 3.68
N GLN A 44 12.44 8.67 4.29
CA GLN A 44 13.17 7.62 3.58
C GLN A 44 12.24 6.52 3.07
N ARG A 45 11.23 6.15 3.85
CA ARG A 45 10.20 5.19 3.46
C ARG A 45 9.41 5.67 2.24
N LEU A 46 8.89 6.91 2.29
CA LEU A 46 8.13 7.51 1.20
C LEU A 46 8.97 7.65 -0.07
N ARG A 47 10.24 8.07 0.05
CA ARG A 47 11.15 8.17 -1.10
C ARG A 47 11.37 6.81 -1.76
N THR A 48 11.65 5.78 -0.96
CA THR A 48 11.83 4.41 -1.45
C THR A 48 10.57 3.93 -2.17
N GLN A 49 9.39 4.15 -1.56
CA GLN A 49 8.12 3.72 -2.13
C GLN A 49 7.80 4.44 -3.45
N ALA A 50 7.95 5.77 -3.50
CA ALA A 50 7.71 6.54 -4.73
C ALA A 50 8.71 6.17 -5.84
N THR A 51 9.98 5.94 -5.49
CA THR A 51 11.00 5.47 -6.47
C THR A 51 10.61 4.11 -7.05
N GLN A 52 10.15 3.18 -6.22
CA GLN A 52 9.68 1.87 -6.69
C GLN A 52 8.46 1.99 -7.60
N MET A 53 7.47 2.81 -7.24
CA MET A 53 6.27 3.03 -8.06
C MET A 53 6.61 3.65 -9.41
N VAL A 54 7.58 4.56 -9.47
CA VAL A 54 8.11 5.11 -10.72
C VAL A 54 8.76 4.02 -11.56
N ALA A 55 9.61 3.17 -10.97
CA ALA A 55 10.25 2.06 -11.68
C ALA A 55 9.22 1.06 -12.24
N ASP A 56 8.17 0.75 -11.47
CA ASP A 56 7.08 -0.13 -11.91
C ASP A 56 6.31 0.49 -13.09
N ALA A 57 6.02 1.80 -13.02
CA ALA A 57 5.36 2.53 -14.11
C ALA A 57 6.24 2.58 -15.38
N GLU A 58 7.56 2.77 -15.24
CA GLU A 58 8.52 2.73 -16.34
C GLU A 58 8.62 1.33 -16.98
N SER A 59 8.55 0.27 -16.18
CA SER A 59 8.48 -1.11 -16.67
C SER A 59 7.20 -1.33 -17.47
N ALA A 60 6.05 -0.93 -16.93
CA ALA A 60 4.76 -1.04 -17.62
C ALA A 60 4.72 -0.21 -18.93
N LEU A 61 5.36 0.97 -18.94
CA LEU A 61 5.55 1.78 -20.15
C LEU A 61 6.37 1.05 -21.21
N THR A 62 7.43 0.35 -20.80
CA THR A 62 8.28 -0.42 -21.71
C THR A 62 7.49 -1.56 -22.35
N ASP A 63 6.75 -2.31 -21.54
CA ASP A 63 5.87 -3.39 -22.02
C ASP A 63 4.79 -2.85 -22.95
N ALA A 64 4.18 -1.72 -22.58
CA ALA A 64 3.15 -1.06 -23.38
C ALA A 64 3.68 -0.61 -24.75
N ARG A 65 4.89 -0.04 -24.80
CA ARG A 65 5.55 0.36 -26.05
C ARG A 65 5.87 -0.83 -26.95
N GLN A 66 6.29 -1.95 -26.37
CA GLN A 66 6.52 -3.18 -27.14
C GLN A 66 5.22 -3.72 -27.74
N ALA A 67 4.15 -3.77 -26.94
CA ALA A 67 2.85 -4.20 -27.42
C ALA A 67 2.30 -3.26 -28.51
N LEU A 68 2.45 -1.94 -28.34
CA LEU A 68 2.10 -0.92 -29.34
C LEU A 68 2.82 -1.11 -30.67
N ALA A 69 4.10 -1.51 -30.66
CA ALA A 69 4.87 -1.73 -31.88
C ALA A 69 4.37 -2.93 -32.70
N GLU A 70 3.59 -3.82 -32.09
CA GLU A 70 2.98 -4.97 -32.77
C GLU A 70 1.55 -4.68 -33.27
N LEU A 71 0.96 -3.53 -32.91
CA LEU A 71 -0.39 -3.15 -33.31
C LEU A 71 -0.40 -2.40 -34.66
N PRO A 72 -1.51 -2.49 -35.43
CA PRO A 72 -1.71 -1.67 -36.61
C PRO A 72 -1.85 -0.17 -36.24
N GLU A 73 -1.47 0.71 -37.17
CA GLU A 73 -1.20 2.14 -36.93
C GLU A 73 -2.45 2.95 -36.49
N ASP A 74 -3.62 2.53 -36.96
CA ASP A 74 -4.93 3.09 -36.61
C ASP A 74 -5.36 2.78 -35.17
N GLU A 75 -5.00 1.59 -34.67
CA GLU A 75 -5.23 1.14 -33.31
C GLU A 75 -4.25 1.77 -32.30
N ALA A 76 -2.97 1.91 -32.69
CA ALA A 76 -1.93 2.47 -31.83
C ALA A 76 -2.18 3.96 -31.48
N SER A 77 -2.88 4.71 -32.34
CA SER A 77 -3.03 6.17 -32.24
C SER A 77 -3.76 6.64 -30.98
N SER A 78 -4.76 5.88 -30.50
CA SER A 78 -5.49 6.22 -29.26
C SER A 78 -4.63 6.01 -28.01
N LEU A 79 -3.91 4.88 -27.98
CA LEU A 79 -3.02 4.45 -26.90
C LEU A 79 -1.76 5.32 -26.77
N LEU A 80 -1.27 5.91 -27.87
CA LEU A 80 -0.12 6.81 -27.83
C LEU A 80 -0.38 8.06 -26.96
N ASN A 81 -1.62 8.58 -26.94
CA ASN A 81 -1.99 9.68 -26.05
C ASN A 81 -1.98 9.25 -24.58
N ASP A 82 -2.48 8.04 -24.29
CA ASP A 82 -2.47 7.51 -22.94
C ASP A 82 -1.05 7.25 -22.44
N VAL A 83 -0.18 6.66 -23.29
CA VAL A 83 1.25 6.47 -23.01
C VAL A 83 1.96 7.81 -22.74
N ALA A 84 1.71 8.83 -23.56
CA ALA A 84 2.25 10.17 -23.32
C ALA A 84 1.77 10.77 -21.99
N GLY A 85 0.52 10.47 -21.57
CA GLY A 85 0.00 10.83 -20.27
C GLY A 85 0.74 10.14 -19.12
N VAL A 86 1.03 8.85 -19.24
CA VAL A 86 1.84 8.11 -18.25
C VAL A 86 3.25 8.68 -18.17
N GLU A 87 3.89 8.95 -19.31
CA GLU A 87 5.24 9.55 -19.37
C GLU A 87 5.30 10.93 -18.69
N ALA A 88 4.27 11.75 -18.88
CA ALA A 88 4.16 13.04 -18.20
C ALA A 88 4.06 12.89 -16.68
N SER A 89 3.26 11.94 -16.18
CA SER A 89 3.14 11.66 -14.74
C SER A 89 4.43 11.07 -14.16
N VAL A 90 5.14 10.20 -14.89
CA VAL A 90 6.47 9.70 -14.50
C VAL A 90 7.48 10.84 -14.41
N ALA A 91 7.48 11.75 -15.39
CA ALA A 91 8.36 12.93 -15.37
C ALA A 91 8.06 13.85 -14.18
N ALA A 92 6.78 14.11 -13.89
CA ALA A 92 6.36 14.91 -12.74
C ALA A 92 6.78 14.26 -11.40
N ALA A 93 6.63 12.94 -11.27
CA ALA A 93 7.07 12.19 -10.10
C ALA A 93 8.59 12.28 -9.89
N ASN A 94 9.38 12.10 -10.97
CA ASN A 94 10.83 12.24 -10.93
C ASN A 94 11.28 13.67 -10.57
N GLU A 95 10.58 14.69 -11.07
CA GLU A 95 10.85 16.09 -10.71
C GLU A 95 10.58 16.35 -9.22
N ALA A 96 9.45 15.86 -8.70
CA ALA A 96 9.12 15.96 -7.28
C ALA A 96 10.12 15.21 -6.39
N LEU A 97 10.56 14.02 -6.78
CA LEU A 97 11.64 13.27 -6.11
C LEU A 97 12.96 14.04 -6.10
N GLY A 98 13.29 14.74 -7.20
CA GLY A 98 14.48 15.58 -7.31
C GLY A 98 14.40 16.83 -6.44
N ARG A 99 13.19 17.37 -6.22
CA ARG A 99 12.92 18.51 -5.32
C ARG A 99 12.77 18.12 -3.84
N ASP A 100 12.84 16.83 -3.52
CA ASP A 100 12.55 16.27 -2.19
C ASP A 100 11.11 16.51 -1.71
N ASP A 101 10.18 16.77 -2.65
CA ASP A 101 8.76 16.93 -2.36
C ASP A 101 8.08 15.55 -2.37
N LEU A 102 8.21 14.84 -1.26
CA LEU A 102 7.81 13.43 -1.18
C LEU A 102 6.30 13.20 -1.25
N SER A 103 5.49 14.18 -0.81
CA SER A 103 4.04 14.09 -0.91
C SER A 103 3.58 14.21 -2.36
N ASP A 104 4.15 15.17 -3.11
CA ASP A 104 3.87 15.30 -4.54
C ASP A 104 4.43 14.11 -5.32
N ALA A 105 5.66 13.67 -5.01
CA ALA A 105 6.28 12.51 -5.64
C ALA A 105 5.41 11.25 -5.50
N TYR A 106 4.88 10.99 -4.31
CA TYR A 106 4.01 9.85 -4.06
C TYR A 106 2.72 9.92 -4.88
N ARG A 107 2.05 11.07 -4.87
CA ARG A 107 0.80 11.30 -5.61
C ARG A 107 0.99 11.15 -7.12
N GLU A 108 2.04 11.74 -7.67
CA GLU A 108 2.34 11.63 -9.11
C GLU A 108 2.77 10.21 -9.50
N ALA A 109 3.52 9.51 -8.65
CA ALA A 109 3.88 8.11 -8.87
C ALA A 109 2.66 7.18 -8.84
N GLU A 110 1.70 7.43 -7.94
CA GLU A 110 0.43 6.71 -7.93
C GLU A 110 -0.39 6.99 -9.18
N ALA A 111 -0.49 8.26 -9.60
CA ALA A 111 -1.19 8.64 -10.83
C ALA A 111 -0.56 8.00 -12.07
N ALA A 112 0.78 7.98 -12.15
CA ALA A 112 1.53 7.31 -13.20
C ALA A 112 1.22 5.81 -13.23
N LEU A 113 1.22 5.13 -12.08
CA LEU A 113 0.92 3.70 -11.97
C LEU A 113 -0.52 3.39 -12.38
N GLN A 114 -1.50 4.19 -11.92
CA GLN A 114 -2.91 4.03 -12.32
C GLN A 114 -3.11 4.26 -13.82
N ALA A 115 -2.41 5.24 -14.39
CA ALA A 115 -2.45 5.50 -15.83
C ALA A 115 -1.79 4.37 -16.63
N ALA A 116 -0.65 3.86 -16.18
CA ALA A 116 0.03 2.72 -16.79
C ALA A 116 -0.87 1.47 -16.79
N ASN A 117 -1.54 1.19 -15.67
CA ASN A 117 -2.49 0.08 -15.57
C ASN A 117 -3.67 0.23 -16.53
N ARG A 118 -4.16 1.46 -16.77
CA ARG A 118 -5.19 1.70 -17.78
C ARG A 118 -4.69 1.40 -19.19
N VAL A 119 -3.46 1.81 -19.53
CA VAL A 119 -2.84 1.51 -20.83
C VAL A 119 -2.68 0.01 -21.01
N THR A 120 -2.14 -0.71 -20.02
CA THR A 120 -1.99 -2.17 -20.05
C THR A 120 -3.35 -2.87 -20.22
N ALA A 121 -4.37 -2.42 -19.50
CA ALA A 121 -5.74 -2.94 -19.63
C ALA A 121 -6.32 -2.72 -21.03
N SER A 122 -6.13 -1.54 -21.61
CA SER A 122 -6.57 -1.23 -22.98
C SER A 122 -5.80 -2.04 -24.03
N LEU A 123 -4.49 -2.23 -23.85
CA LEU A 123 -3.65 -3.05 -24.72
C LEU A 123 -4.06 -4.53 -24.71
N VAL A 124 -4.33 -5.06 -23.50
CA VAL A 124 -4.85 -6.41 -23.35
C VAL A 124 -6.20 -6.51 -24.06
N ALA A 125 -7.12 -5.56 -23.82
CA ALA A 125 -8.43 -5.51 -24.47
C ALA A 125 -8.36 -5.42 -26.01
N MET A 126 -7.39 -4.69 -26.57
CA MET A 126 -7.21 -4.56 -28.02
C MET A 126 -6.57 -5.79 -28.66
N ARG A 127 -5.53 -6.38 -28.05
CA ARG A 127 -4.93 -7.64 -28.55
C ARG A 127 -5.97 -8.77 -28.62
N THR A 128 -6.91 -8.77 -27.70
CA THR A 128 -8.00 -9.74 -27.62
C THR A 128 -9.20 -9.45 -28.54
N GLU A 129 -9.28 -8.27 -29.16
CA GLU A 129 -10.22 -8.03 -30.26
C GLU A 129 -9.76 -8.73 -31.56
N THR A 130 -8.48 -9.09 -31.67
CA THR A 130 -7.90 -9.84 -32.80
C THR A 130 -7.88 -11.37 -32.59
N GLU A 131 -7.78 -11.86 -31.35
CA GLU A 131 -8.03 -13.25 -30.96
C GLU A 131 -8.67 -13.28 -29.57
N GLU A 132 -9.95 -13.68 -29.46
CA GLU A 132 -10.76 -13.89 -28.24
C GLU A 132 -10.58 -12.88 -27.07
N THR A 133 -11.64 -12.10 -26.79
CA THR A 133 -11.86 -11.18 -25.65
C THR A 133 -11.10 -11.55 -24.36
N PRO A 134 -10.46 -10.60 -23.64
CA PRO A 134 -9.92 -10.92 -22.33
C PRO A 134 -11.13 -11.18 -21.44
N GLU A 135 -11.12 -12.29 -20.73
CA GLU A 135 -12.20 -12.60 -19.81
C GLU A 135 -12.38 -11.41 -18.86
N PRO A 136 -13.61 -10.90 -18.66
CA PRO A 136 -13.89 -9.74 -17.81
C PRO A 136 -13.26 -9.86 -16.42
N ASP A 137 -12.98 -11.09 -15.99
CA ASP A 137 -12.34 -11.47 -14.75
C ASP A 137 -10.87 -11.00 -14.64
N VAL A 138 -10.11 -10.94 -15.73
CA VAL A 138 -8.72 -10.45 -15.73
C VAL A 138 -8.67 -8.94 -15.50
N LEU A 139 -9.49 -8.19 -16.24
CA LEU A 139 -9.62 -6.73 -16.07
C LEU A 139 -10.10 -6.37 -14.67
N ARG A 140 -11.03 -7.16 -14.14
CA ARG A 140 -11.52 -7.05 -12.77
C ARG A 140 -10.40 -7.31 -11.76
N ALA A 141 -9.62 -8.38 -11.92
CA ALA A 141 -8.49 -8.71 -11.06
C ALA A 141 -7.43 -7.59 -11.01
N VAL A 142 -7.05 -7.00 -12.15
CA VAL A 142 -6.09 -5.88 -12.22
C VAL A 142 -6.59 -4.65 -11.46
N ARG A 143 -7.91 -4.42 -11.44
CA ARG A 143 -8.53 -3.33 -10.65
C ARG A 143 -8.72 -3.67 -9.17
N GLY A 144 -8.32 -4.87 -8.74
CA GLY A 144 -8.43 -5.32 -7.36
C GLY A 144 -9.71 -6.11 -7.09
N GLY A 145 -10.49 -6.44 -8.12
CA GLY A 145 -11.71 -7.23 -8.00
C GLY A 145 -11.41 -8.72 -7.80
N ILE A 146 -12.19 -9.35 -6.94
CA ILE A 146 -12.09 -10.76 -6.57
C ILE A 146 -13.45 -11.37 -6.28
N ASP A 147 -13.56 -12.69 -6.40
CA ASP A 147 -14.72 -13.44 -5.90
C ASP A 147 -14.32 -14.25 -4.67
N ILE A 148 -15.07 -14.03 -3.59
CA ILE A 148 -14.97 -14.82 -2.38
C ILE A 148 -15.99 -15.97 -2.52
N PRO A 149 -15.52 -17.24 -2.66
CA PRO A 149 -16.38 -18.35 -3.10
C PRO A 149 -17.36 -18.81 -2.03
N ARG A 150 -17.10 -18.49 -0.76
CA ARG A 150 -17.90 -18.88 0.40
C ARG A 150 -17.74 -17.88 1.52
N MET A 151 -18.59 -17.96 2.55
CA MET A 151 -18.43 -17.14 3.75
C MET A 151 -17.07 -17.41 4.39
N VAL A 152 -16.37 -16.34 4.75
CA VAL A 152 -15.07 -16.38 5.44
C VAL A 152 -15.11 -15.48 6.67
N TYR A 153 -14.12 -15.60 7.55
CA TYR A 153 -13.96 -14.72 8.71
C TYR A 153 -12.64 -13.97 8.60
N LEU A 154 -12.73 -12.64 8.60
CA LEU A 154 -11.62 -11.70 8.56
C LEU A 154 -11.45 -11.14 9.96
N ASP A 155 -10.32 -11.45 10.61
CA ASP A 155 -10.05 -11.02 11.99
C ASP A 155 -11.20 -11.34 12.98
N GLY A 156 -11.89 -12.47 12.73
CA GLY A 156 -13.04 -12.95 13.51
C GLY A 156 -14.40 -12.40 13.08
N GLU A 157 -14.44 -11.40 12.20
CA GLU A 157 -15.68 -10.85 11.67
C GLU A 157 -16.10 -11.57 10.38
N PRO A 158 -17.40 -11.90 10.22
CA PRO A 158 -17.87 -12.62 9.05
C PRO A 158 -17.89 -11.74 7.79
N LEU A 159 -17.41 -12.28 6.68
CA LEU A 159 -17.59 -11.75 5.32
C LEU A 159 -18.37 -12.75 4.48
N ALA A 160 -19.44 -12.29 3.84
CA ALA A 160 -20.28 -13.15 2.99
C ALA A 160 -19.56 -13.56 1.69
N ALA A 161 -20.00 -14.66 1.09
CA ALA A 161 -19.59 -15.00 -0.27
C ALA A 161 -20.06 -13.92 -1.25
N GLY A 162 -19.25 -13.61 -2.26
CA GLY A 162 -19.63 -12.60 -3.26
C GLY A 162 -18.45 -11.93 -3.96
N ALA A 163 -18.81 -10.95 -4.79
CA ALA A 163 -17.91 -10.14 -5.58
C ALA A 163 -17.47 -8.89 -4.80
N TYR A 164 -16.16 -8.68 -4.67
CA TYR A 164 -15.59 -7.55 -3.95
C TYR A 164 -14.46 -6.88 -4.73
N THR A 165 -14.26 -5.59 -4.49
CA THR A 165 -13.07 -4.83 -4.88
C THR A 165 -12.22 -4.55 -3.65
N LEU A 166 -10.94 -4.92 -3.71
CA LEU A 166 -9.98 -4.68 -2.64
C LEU A 166 -9.39 -3.27 -2.72
N ARG A 167 -9.31 -2.61 -1.56
CA ARG A 167 -8.66 -1.30 -1.41
C ARG A 167 -7.75 -1.29 -0.18
N LEU A 168 -6.63 -0.60 -0.26
CA LEU A 168 -5.84 -0.29 0.94
C LEU A 168 -6.56 0.78 1.76
N ALA A 169 -6.75 0.54 3.05
CA ALA A 169 -7.36 1.54 3.92
C ALA A 169 -6.41 2.74 4.10
N ASP A 170 -7.00 3.92 4.26
CA ASP A 170 -6.26 5.12 4.66
C ASP A 170 -5.82 4.98 6.13
N GLY A 171 -4.52 4.79 6.35
CA GLY A 171 -3.92 4.63 7.67
C GLY A 171 -3.06 3.38 7.81
N GLY A 172 -1.99 3.48 8.60
CA GLY A 172 -1.15 2.33 8.98
C GLY A 172 -1.73 1.61 10.19
N VAL A 173 -1.36 0.33 10.36
CA VAL A 173 -1.54 -0.36 11.63
C VAL A 173 -0.35 0.03 12.51
N PRO A 174 -0.54 0.50 13.76
CA PRO A 174 0.58 0.75 14.66
C PRO A 174 1.39 -0.54 14.84
N PRO A 175 2.71 -0.53 14.67
CA PRO A 175 3.51 -1.75 14.80
C PRO A 175 3.38 -2.29 16.22
N VAL A 176 3.15 -3.60 16.35
CA VAL A 176 3.22 -4.28 17.65
C VAL A 176 4.69 -4.54 17.95
N GLY A 177 5.12 -4.34 19.20
CA GLY A 177 6.54 -4.34 19.57
C GLY A 177 7.35 -5.51 18.98
N GLY A 178 8.34 -5.19 18.13
CA GLY A 178 9.17 -6.16 17.41
C GLY A 178 8.87 -6.26 15.91
N GLU A 179 7.75 -5.71 15.43
CA GLU A 179 7.42 -5.65 14.01
C GLU A 179 8.04 -4.43 13.31
N THR A 180 8.50 -4.63 12.08
CA THR A 180 8.95 -3.53 11.21
C THR A 180 7.75 -2.62 10.89
N PRO A 181 7.86 -1.29 11.05
CA PRO A 181 6.79 -0.37 10.67
C PRO A 181 6.33 -0.59 9.22
N GLY A 182 5.03 -0.77 9.02
CA GLY A 182 4.44 -0.98 7.70
C GLY A 182 4.44 -2.43 7.19
N SER A 183 4.90 -3.41 8.00
CA SER A 183 4.77 -4.84 7.71
C SER A 183 3.31 -5.32 7.68
N THR A 184 2.38 -4.54 8.25
CA THR A 184 0.95 -4.83 8.25
C THR A 184 0.13 -3.63 7.78
N ARG A 185 -0.95 -3.90 7.04
CA ARG A 185 -1.89 -2.90 6.53
C ARG A 185 -3.31 -3.43 6.54
N TRP A 186 -4.27 -2.54 6.72
CA TRP A 186 -5.68 -2.88 6.54
C TRP A 186 -6.02 -2.92 5.06
N VAL A 187 -6.62 -4.02 4.62
CA VAL A 187 -7.26 -4.15 3.30
C VAL A 187 -8.77 -4.16 3.52
N GLU A 188 -9.46 -3.26 2.82
CA GLU A 188 -10.91 -3.14 2.82
C GLU A 188 -11.50 -3.97 1.67
N PHE A 189 -12.55 -4.71 1.99
CA PHE A 189 -13.35 -5.47 1.04
C PHE A 189 -14.58 -4.64 0.72
N VAL A 190 -14.58 -3.98 -0.43
CA VAL A 190 -15.70 -3.15 -0.89
C VAL A 190 -16.63 -4.02 -1.73
N SER A 191 -17.90 -4.11 -1.34
CA SER A 191 -18.89 -4.90 -2.09
C SER A 191 -19.14 -4.29 -3.46
N ASP A 192 -19.04 -5.10 -4.52
CA ASP A 192 -19.31 -4.63 -5.89
C ASP A 192 -20.81 -4.32 -6.11
N SER A 193 -21.71 -4.82 -5.25
CA SER A 193 -23.14 -4.63 -5.40
C SER A 193 -23.63 -3.24 -4.96
N ASP A 194 -23.03 -2.68 -3.91
CA ASP A 194 -23.49 -1.44 -3.29
C ASP A 194 -22.37 -0.44 -2.98
N GLY A 195 -21.10 -0.80 -3.23
CA GLY A 195 -19.94 0.05 -2.99
C GLY A 195 -19.61 0.26 -1.50
N SER A 196 -20.25 -0.47 -0.59
CA SER A 196 -20.00 -0.36 0.85
C SER A 196 -18.80 -1.21 1.27
N VAL A 197 -18.08 -0.78 2.33
CA VAL A 197 -17.03 -1.60 2.95
C VAL A 197 -17.73 -2.71 3.74
N ALA A 198 -17.68 -3.93 3.21
CA ALA A 198 -18.31 -5.12 3.79
C ALA A 198 -17.44 -5.78 4.87
N GLY A 199 -16.12 -5.54 4.85
CA GLY A 199 -15.19 -6.06 5.84
C GLY A 199 -13.80 -5.46 5.71
N ARG A 200 -12.97 -5.71 6.72
CA ARG A 200 -11.56 -5.34 6.74
C ARG A 200 -10.76 -6.55 7.18
N GLY A 201 -9.67 -6.82 6.47
CA GLY A 201 -8.72 -7.87 6.84
C GLY A 201 -7.34 -7.27 7.08
N LEU A 202 -6.69 -7.70 8.15
CA LEU A 202 -5.30 -7.36 8.42
C LEU A 202 -4.40 -8.13 7.45
N ALA A 203 -3.68 -7.39 6.60
CA ALA A 203 -2.79 -7.95 5.60
C ALA A 203 -1.33 -7.86 6.06
N ALA A 204 -0.57 -8.93 5.79
CA ALA A 204 0.89 -8.84 5.77
C ALA A 204 1.33 -8.16 4.47
N ALA A 205 2.16 -7.12 4.58
CA ALA A 205 2.73 -6.38 3.46
C ALA A 205 4.12 -6.91 3.15
N ILE A 206 4.30 -7.48 1.97
CA ILE A 206 5.52 -8.19 1.57
C ILE A 206 6.04 -7.58 0.26
N PRO A 207 7.23 -6.96 0.27
CA PRO A 207 7.85 -6.46 -0.95
C PRO A 207 8.08 -7.57 -1.97
N ASP A 208 8.01 -7.23 -3.25
CA ASP A 208 8.22 -8.16 -4.36
C ASP A 208 9.62 -8.81 -4.34
N SER A 209 10.61 -8.15 -3.76
CA SER A 209 11.96 -8.68 -3.52
C SER A 209 12.00 -9.84 -2.51
N GLU A 210 11.03 -9.90 -1.61
CA GLU A 210 10.95 -10.88 -0.52
C GLU A 210 9.91 -11.97 -0.78
N ILE A 211 9.02 -11.78 -1.77
CA ILE A 211 7.89 -12.67 -2.01
C ILE A 211 8.30 -14.13 -2.33
N GLY A 212 9.50 -14.33 -2.86
CA GLY A 212 10.05 -15.66 -3.13
C GLY A 212 10.31 -16.50 -1.89
N GLU A 213 10.34 -15.89 -0.70
CA GLU A 213 10.39 -16.61 0.58
C GLU A 213 9.03 -17.17 0.98
N VAL A 214 7.95 -16.50 0.59
CA VAL A 214 6.56 -16.75 1.01
C VAL A 214 5.82 -17.65 0.02
N ALA A 215 6.01 -17.43 -1.28
CA ALA A 215 5.42 -18.22 -2.34
C ALA A 215 6.50 -18.76 -3.29
N LYS A 216 6.52 -20.08 -3.47
CA LYS A 216 7.52 -20.78 -4.30
C LYS A 216 7.07 -21.00 -5.75
N SER A 217 5.86 -20.57 -6.08
CA SER A 217 5.24 -20.76 -7.39
C SER A 217 4.82 -19.39 -7.96
N TRP A 218 3.84 -19.38 -8.86
CA TRP A 218 3.24 -18.17 -9.41
C TRP A 218 2.70 -17.23 -8.33
N VAL A 219 2.91 -15.93 -8.52
CA VAL A 219 2.40 -14.85 -7.67
C VAL A 219 1.70 -13.79 -8.52
N PRO A 220 0.56 -13.25 -8.07
CA PRO A 220 -0.11 -12.15 -8.76
C PRO A 220 0.76 -10.88 -8.69
N ARG A 221 0.93 -10.21 -9.84
CA ARG A 221 1.63 -8.92 -9.96
C ARG A 221 0.64 -7.86 -10.38
N ASN A 222 0.59 -6.75 -9.65
CA ASN A 222 -0.33 -5.62 -9.89
C ASN A 222 -1.82 -6.00 -10.04
N GLN A 223 -2.23 -7.11 -9.45
CA GLN A 223 -3.59 -7.63 -9.51
C GLN A 223 -3.99 -8.25 -8.17
N ALA A 224 -5.29 -8.45 -7.98
CA ALA A 224 -5.83 -9.24 -6.90
C ALA A 224 -6.03 -10.71 -7.33
N TYR A 225 -6.02 -11.60 -6.34
CA TYR A 225 -6.21 -13.03 -6.56
C TYR A 225 -6.69 -13.69 -5.26
N VAL A 226 -7.42 -14.80 -5.39
CA VAL A 226 -7.90 -15.60 -4.27
C VAL A 226 -7.41 -17.01 -4.42
N ASP A 227 -6.79 -17.53 -3.35
CA ASP A 227 -6.24 -18.88 -3.29
C ASP A 227 -6.92 -19.65 -2.16
N GLU A 228 -7.38 -20.87 -2.42
CA GLU A 228 -7.89 -21.76 -1.39
C GLU A 228 -6.73 -22.62 -0.86
N LEU A 229 -6.48 -22.53 0.45
CA LEU A 229 -5.42 -23.27 1.13
C LEU A 229 -5.99 -24.40 1.96
N LEU A 230 -5.14 -25.40 2.23
CA LEU A 230 -5.45 -26.53 3.12
C LEU A 230 -6.79 -27.22 2.76
N GLY A 231 -7.03 -27.46 1.47
CA GLY A 231 -8.26 -28.13 1.02
C GLY A 231 -9.53 -27.27 1.10
N GLY A 232 -9.39 -25.95 1.25
CA GLY A 232 -10.49 -25.00 1.32
C GLY A 232 -10.88 -24.58 2.73
N ASP A 233 -10.11 -24.97 3.75
CA ASP A 233 -10.33 -24.54 5.14
C ASP A 233 -9.92 -23.07 5.36
N TYR A 234 -8.99 -22.58 4.54
CA TYR A 234 -8.51 -21.20 4.56
C TYR A 234 -8.58 -20.59 3.17
N VAL A 235 -8.87 -19.30 3.13
CA VAL A 235 -8.78 -18.49 1.93
C VAL A 235 -7.66 -17.48 2.12
N ARG A 236 -6.74 -17.43 1.17
CA ARG A 236 -5.69 -16.41 1.11
C ARG A 236 -6.02 -15.44 -0.01
N VAL A 237 -6.22 -14.19 0.37
CA VAL A 237 -6.53 -13.11 -0.55
C VAL A 237 -5.26 -12.30 -0.78
N TRP A 238 -4.96 -12.09 -2.06
CA TRP A 238 -3.82 -11.33 -2.54
C TRP A 238 -4.30 -10.01 -3.11
N LEU A 239 -3.57 -8.94 -2.79
CA LEU A 239 -3.60 -7.69 -3.51
C LEU A 239 -2.16 -7.26 -3.75
N ASN A 240 -1.67 -7.28 -5.00
CA ASN A 240 -0.37 -6.71 -5.31
C ASN A 240 -0.54 -5.29 -5.88
N ARG A 241 0.09 -4.31 -5.26
CA ARG A 241 0.05 -2.89 -5.66
C ARG A 241 1.40 -2.22 -5.43
N GLY A 242 1.97 -1.65 -6.48
CA GLY A 242 3.22 -0.86 -6.40
C GLY A 242 4.39 -1.68 -5.85
N GLY A 243 4.54 -2.91 -6.34
CA GLY A 243 5.64 -3.80 -5.95
C GLY A 243 5.52 -4.39 -4.54
N VAL A 244 4.36 -4.30 -3.90
CA VAL A 244 4.08 -4.88 -2.58
C VAL A 244 2.86 -5.80 -2.66
N SER A 245 3.03 -7.02 -2.16
CA SER A 245 1.95 -8.00 -1.99
C SER A 245 1.34 -7.88 -0.60
N TYR A 246 0.05 -7.57 -0.54
CA TYR A 246 -0.76 -7.56 0.66
C TYR A 246 -1.54 -8.87 0.78
N LEU A 247 -1.26 -9.64 1.82
CA LEU A 247 -1.77 -10.98 2.03
C LEU A 247 -2.72 -11.02 3.23
N VAL A 248 -4.00 -11.23 2.97
CA VAL A 248 -5.02 -11.45 4.00
C VAL A 248 -5.31 -12.94 4.10
N HIS A 249 -5.27 -13.49 5.31
CA HIS A 249 -5.65 -14.88 5.57
C HIS A 249 -7.01 -14.89 6.28
N ALA A 250 -7.96 -15.61 5.70
CA ALA A 250 -9.32 -15.74 6.21
C ALA A 250 -9.62 -17.21 6.51
N THR A 251 -10.30 -17.49 7.61
CA THR A 251 -10.79 -18.83 7.93
C THR A 251 -12.15 -19.05 7.29
N THR A 252 -12.47 -20.27 6.88
CA THR A 252 -13.80 -20.62 6.35
C THR A 252 -14.76 -21.12 7.42
N SER A 253 -14.26 -21.30 8.65
CA SER A 253 -15.02 -21.54 9.87
C SER A 253 -14.83 -20.40 10.86
N ALA A 254 -15.83 -20.17 11.71
CA ALA A 254 -15.70 -19.23 12.82
C ALA A 254 -14.49 -19.63 13.70
N PRO A 255 -13.66 -18.67 14.14
CA PRO A 255 -12.52 -18.93 15.01
C PRO A 255 -12.90 -19.34 16.44
#